data_AF-A0A3N0FP20-F1
#
_entry.id   AF-A0A3N0FP20-F1
#
_cell.length_a   1.000
_cell.length_b   1.000
_cell.length_c   1.000
_cell.angle_alpha   90.00
_cell.angle_beta   90.00
_cell.angle_gamma   90.00
#
_symmetry.space_group_name_H-M   'P 1'
#
loop_
_entity.id
_entity.type
_entity.pdbx_description
1 polymer ?
#
loop_
_entity_poly.entity_id
_entity_poly.type
_entity_poly.pdbx_seq_one_letter_code
_entity_poly.pdbx_strand_id
1 'polypeptide(L)' 'MLARLDDDTDIAALVAELDGSETEGADWVSNNGELLLAGDWLTQSGLLTPQFSIEALPGRIIIRAEPGMMLA' A
#
# COMPACT_ATOMS: atom_id res chain seq x y z
N MET A 1 1.54 -9.36 -16.47
CA MET A 1 1.92 -9.17 -17.89
C MET A 1 3.23 -8.40 -17.88
N LEU A 2 4.32 -8.93 -18.42
CA LEU A 2 5.61 -8.24 -18.45
C LEU A 2 5.77 -7.55 -19.81
N ALA A 3 5.95 -6.23 -19.82
CA ALA A 3 6.28 -5.49 -21.03
C ALA A 3 7.79 -5.60 -21.29
N ARG A 4 8.16 -5.90 -22.54
CA ARG A 4 9.57 -5.91 -22.95
C ARG A 4 10.03 -4.48 -23.17
N LEU A 5 11.10 -4.08 -22.51
CA LEU A 5 11.72 -2.77 -22.71
C LEU A 5 12.48 -2.74 -24.04
N ASP A 6 12.56 -1.56 -24.64
CA ASP A 6 13.33 -1.30 -25.85
C ASP A 6 14.83 -1.20 -25.52
N ASP A 7 15.71 -1.51 -26.48
CA ASP A 7 17.16 -1.52 -26.27
C ASP A 7 17.72 -0.11 -25.95
N ASP A 8 17.00 0.95 -26.36
CA ASP A 8 17.36 2.34 -26.07
C ASP A 8 16.75 2.87 -24.75
N THR A 9 16.10 2.01 -23.96
CA THR A 9 15.47 2.43 -22.70
C THR A 9 16.51 2.87 -21.68
N ASP A 10 16.45 4.14 -21.28
CA ASP A 10 17.23 4.64 -20.13
C ASP A 10 16.66 4.08 -18.83
N ILE A 11 17.25 2.98 -18.38
CA ILE A 11 16.86 2.28 -17.15
C ILE A 11 16.97 3.19 -15.93
N ALA A 12 17.94 4.10 -15.89
CA ALA A 12 18.12 4.98 -14.73
C ALA A 12 17.00 6.04 -14.66
N ALA A 13 16.59 6.59 -15.81
CA ALA A 13 15.45 7.49 -15.88
C ALA A 13 14.13 6.78 -15.51
N LEU A 14 13.93 5.56 -15.99
CA LEU A 14 12.73 4.76 -15.67
C LEU A 14 12.65 4.41 -14.18
N VAL A 15 13.77 4.02 -13.56
CA VAL A 15 13.82 3.75 -12.11
C VAL A 15 13.53 5.02 -11.31
N ALA A 16 14.06 6.17 -11.71
CA ALA A 16 13.77 7.44 -11.04
C ALA A 16 12.30 7.88 -11.18
N GLU A 17 11.66 7.58 -12.32
CA GLU A 17 10.23 7.81 -12.54
C GLU A 17 9.36 6.89 -11.66
N LEU A 18 9.74 5.62 -11.53
CA LEU A 18 9.04 4.65 -10.68
C LEU A 18 9.25 4.95 -9.18
N ASP A 19 10.46 5.30 -8.78
CA ASP A 19 10.78 5.73 -7.40
C ASP A 19 10.07 7.05 -7.03
N GLY A 20 9.76 7.89 -8.02
CA GLY A 20 9.00 9.15 -7.86
C GLY A 20 7.49 9.01 -8.00
N SER A 21 6.98 7.82 -8.32
CA SER A 21 5.55 7.59 -8.46
C SER A 21 4.92 7.45 -7.07
N GLU A 22 4.38 8.54 -6.53
CA GLU A 22 3.60 8.55 -5.29
C GLU A 22 2.30 7.70 -5.37
N THR A 23 2.04 7.03 -6.50
CA THR A 23 0.75 6.38 -6.81
C THR A 23 0.67 4.90 -6.48
N GLU A 24 1.75 4.25 -6.00
CA GLU A 24 1.66 2.91 -5.42
C GLU A 24 2.36 2.90 -4.06
N GLY A 25 1.59 3.06 -2.99
CA GLY A 25 2.09 2.85 -1.64
C GLY A 25 2.62 1.42 -1.53
N ALA A 26 3.94 1.28 -1.43
CA ALA A 26 4.55 -0.01 -1.22
C ALA A 26 4.29 -0.47 0.22
N ASP A 27 3.64 -1.62 0.37
CA ASP A 27 3.54 -2.29 1.67
C ASP A 27 4.93 -2.81 2.06
N TRP A 28 5.46 -2.34 3.19
CA TRP A 28 6.84 -2.65 3.63
C TRP A 28 6.84 -3.28 5.02
N VAL A 29 7.61 -4.36 5.22
CA VAL A 29 7.96 -4.88 6.56
C VAL A 29 9.37 -4.44 6.95
N SER A 30 9.45 -3.60 7.97
CA SER A 30 10.66 -3.04 8.51
C SER A 30 11.52 -4.11 9.20
N ASN A 31 12.82 -3.86 9.35
CA ASN A 31 13.76 -4.77 10.03
C ASN A 31 13.41 -5.01 11.51
N ASN A 32 12.62 -4.12 12.13
CA ASN A 32 12.12 -4.29 13.49
C ASN A 32 10.77 -5.04 13.54
N GLY A 33 10.25 -5.48 12.39
CA GLY A 33 8.98 -6.20 12.28
C GLY A 33 7.74 -5.31 12.14
N GLU A 34 7.87 -4.00 11.98
CA GLU A 34 6.74 -3.11 11.70
C GLU A 34 6.24 -3.28 10.26
N LEU A 35 4.93 -3.47 10.09
CA LEU A 35 4.27 -3.42 8.79
C LEU A 35 3.76 -2.00 8.53
N LEU A 36 4.27 -1.37 7.50
CA LEU A 36 3.76 -0.12 6.96
C LEU A 36 2.87 -0.42 5.76
N LEU A 37 1.59 -0.06 5.88
CA LEU A 37 0.64 -0.02 4.76
C LEU A 37 0.42 1.45 4.41
N ALA A 38 0.64 1.82 3.15
CA ALA A 38 0.58 3.22 2.70
C ALA A 38 -0.15 3.34 1.36
N GLY A 39 -0.47 4.58 0.98
CA GLY A 39 -1.07 4.90 -0.32
C GLY A 39 -2.53 5.31 -0.26
N ASP A 40 -2.98 5.90 -1.36
CA ASP A 40 -4.32 6.50 -1.48
C ASP A 40 -5.44 5.50 -1.26
N TRP A 41 -5.24 4.24 -1.62
CA TRP A 41 -6.22 3.17 -1.37
C TRP A 41 -6.60 3.08 0.12
N LEU A 42 -5.63 3.16 1.03
CA LEU A 42 -5.88 3.05 2.46
C LEU A 42 -6.72 4.22 2.97
N THR A 43 -6.44 5.43 2.49
CA THR A 43 -7.22 6.65 2.80
C THR A 43 -8.63 6.58 2.20
N GLN A 44 -8.75 6.17 0.94
CA GLN A 44 -10.03 6.06 0.22
C GLN A 44 -10.92 4.93 0.75
N SER A 45 -10.34 3.91 1.38
CA SER A 45 -11.08 2.76 1.90
C SER A 45 -11.99 3.09 3.08
N GLY A 46 -11.75 4.21 3.78
CA GLY A 46 -12.45 4.55 5.03
C GLY A 46 -12.17 3.58 6.19
N LEU A 47 -11.29 2.59 6.01
CA LEU A 47 -10.96 1.57 7.03
C LEU A 47 -10.28 2.16 8.26
N LEU A 48 -9.63 3.32 8.11
CA LEU A 48 -8.92 4.02 9.19
C LEU A 48 -9.76 5.12 9.87
N THR A 49 -11.08 5.15 9.68
CA THR A 49 -11.95 6.04 10.45
C THR A 49 -11.87 5.68 11.95
N PRO A 50 -11.91 6.66 12.90
CA PRO A 50 -11.73 6.33 14.33
C PRO A 50 -12.96 5.64 14.93
N GLN A 51 -12.99 4.43 15.48
CA GLN A 51 -11.98 3.51 15.94
C GLN A 51 -11.94 2.31 14.97
N PHE A 52 -10.77 1.73 14.76
CA PHE A 52 -10.60 0.51 13.96
C PHE A 52 -9.89 -0.57 14.77
N SER A 53 -10.14 -1.83 14.42
CA SER A 53 -9.47 -2.98 15.01
C SER A 53 -8.55 -3.65 14.00
N ILE A 54 -7.44 -4.22 14.50
CA ILE A 54 -6.49 -5.00 13.73
C ILE A 54 -6.42 -6.40 14.33
N GLU A 55 -6.54 -7.42 13.48
CA GLU A 55 -6.36 -8.82 13.84
C GLU A 55 -5.30 -9.47 12.95
N ALA A 56 -4.33 -10.15 13.56
CA ALA A 56 -3.28 -10.88 12.86
C ALA A 56 -3.54 -12.38 12.94
N LEU A 57 -3.65 -13.04 11.78
CA LEU A 57 -3.83 -14.48 11.61
C LEU A 57 -2.68 -15.04 10.76
N PRO A 58 -2.43 -16.36 10.79
CA PRO A 58 -1.48 -16.99 9.87
C PRO A 58 -1.81 -16.64 8.40
N GLY A 59 -0.93 -15.89 7.75
CA GLY A 59 -1.03 -15.47 6.36
C GLY A 59 -2.04 -14.34 6.06
N ARG A 60 -2.64 -13.69 7.08
CA ARG A 60 -3.63 -12.62 6.89
C ARG A 60 -3.58 -11.56 7.99
N ILE A 61 -3.78 -10.31 7.61
CA ILE A 61 -4.07 -9.20 8.53
C ILE A 61 -5.46 -8.67 8.18
N ILE A 62 -6.31 -8.49 9.19
CA ILE A 62 -7.66 -7.98 9.01
C ILE A 62 -7.76 -6.63 9.71
N ILE A 63 -8.09 -5.59 8.93
CA ILE A 63 -8.40 -4.24 9.42
C ILE A 63 -9.92 -4.08 9.34
N ARG A 64 -10.57 -3.73 10.45
CA ARG A 64 -12.03 -3.50 10.50
C ARG A 64 -12.33 -2.13 11.09
N ALA A 65 -13.10 -1.34 10.36
CA ALA A 65 -13.76 -0.16 10.93
C ALA A 65 -14.87 -0.59 11.90
N GLU A 66 -15.06 0.14 13.00
CA GLU A 66 -16.12 -0.18 13.96
C GLU A 66 -17.53 0.03 13.35
N PRO A 67 -18.51 -0.87 13.62
CA PRO A 67 -19.87 -0.77 13.08
C PRO A 67 -20.60 0.44 13.69
N GLY A 68 -20.62 1.54 12.94
CA GLY A 68 -21.22 2.80 13.37
C GLY A 68 -20.71 4.03 12.62
N MET A 69 -19.60 3.88 11.89
CA MET A 69 -18.94 4.99 11.19
C MET A 69 -18.61 4.77 9.71
N MET A 70 -18.99 3.62 9.13
CA MET A 70 -19.08 3.51 7.67
C MET A 70 -20.28 4.32 7.18
N LEU A 71 -20.13 5.64 7.13
CA LEU A 71 -21.01 6.49 6.34
C LEU A 71 -20.48 6.50 4.90
N ALA A 72 -21.43 6.30 3.98
CA ALA A 72 -21.36 6.12 2.53
C ALA A 72 -20.21 6.81 1.78
#